data_AF-A0A7J4PR86-F1
#
_entry.id   AF-A0A7J4PR86-F1
#
_cell.length_a   1.000
_cell.length_b   1.000
_cell.length_c   1.000
_cell.angle_alpha   90.00
_cell.angle_beta   90.00
_cell.angle_gamma   90.00
#
_symmetry.space_group_name_H-M   'P 1'
#
loop_
_entity.id
_entity.type
_entity.pdbx_description
1 polymer ?
#
loop_
_entity_poly.entity_id
_entity_poly.type
_entity_poly.pdbx_seq_one_letter_code
_entity_poly.pdbx_strand_id
1 'polypeptide(L)'
;MRSRDIVVFLGPSLDIARAEEILEADYRPPAKRGDVFRAAKEGAKIVGIIDGVFFQDSAVAHKEVLHVLEMGVVVVGASSMGALRAAELHTFGMEGVGEIFRLYREGLLISDDEVALIFDPINFNPLSEPLVNIRDNVRAAKENGYIDMEASE
;
A
#
# COMPACT_ATOMS: atom_id res chain seq x y z
N MET A 1 -5.97 25.17 3.77
CA MET A 1 -5.98 24.66 2.38
C MET A 1 -4.98 23.53 2.41
N ARG A 2 -5.41 22.27 2.29
CA ARG A 2 -4.51 21.11 2.44
C ARG A 2 -3.31 21.26 1.50
N SER A 3 -2.13 20.89 1.97
CA SER A 3 -0.91 20.96 1.18
C SER A 3 -1.05 20.05 -0.05
N ARG A 4 -1.16 20.64 -1.25
CA ARG A 4 -1.14 19.89 -2.52
C ARG A 4 0.24 19.31 -2.83
N ASP A 5 1.25 19.66 -2.04
CA ASP A 5 2.61 19.15 -2.21
C ASP A 5 2.71 17.66 -1.81
N ILE A 6 1.81 17.15 -0.96
CA ILE A 6 1.81 15.77 -0.47
C ILE A 6 0.46 15.13 -0.77
N VAL A 7 0.46 14.07 -1.58
CA VAL A 7 -0.72 13.26 -1.90
C VAL A 7 -0.54 11.87 -1.34
N VAL A 8 -1.55 11.33 -0.66
CA VAL A 8 -1.51 9.97 -0.10
C VAL A 8 -2.72 9.16 -0.56
N PHE A 9 -2.48 8.04 -1.24
CA PHE A 9 -3.53 7.11 -1.65
C PHE A 9 -3.79 6.09 -0.54
N LEU A 10 -5.00 6.14 0.02
CA LEU A 10 -5.39 5.43 1.23
C LEU A 10 -6.81 4.88 1.12
N GLY A 11 -7.04 3.72 1.72
CA GLY A 11 -8.36 3.13 1.92
C GLY A 11 -8.34 2.18 3.11
N PRO A 12 -8.51 0.85 2.91
CA PRO A 12 -8.80 -0.08 4.00
C PRO A 12 -7.66 -0.23 5.02
N SER A 13 -6.41 0.10 4.69
CA SER A 13 -5.29 -0.08 5.61
C SER A 13 -5.31 0.87 6.81
N LEU A 14 -5.93 2.06 6.68
CA LEU A 14 -6.00 3.05 7.76
C LEU A 14 -7.18 4.02 7.54
N ASP A 15 -7.92 4.31 8.61
CA ASP A 15 -8.97 5.34 8.60
C ASP A 15 -8.38 6.73 8.28
N ILE A 16 -9.02 7.45 7.34
CA ILE A 16 -8.62 8.79 6.93
C ILE A 16 -8.60 9.80 8.09
N ALA A 17 -9.55 9.74 9.03
CA ALA A 17 -9.58 10.62 10.18
C ALA A 17 -8.35 10.41 11.07
N ARG A 18 -7.92 9.15 11.22
CA ARG A 18 -6.70 8.82 11.96
C ARG A 18 -5.44 9.22 11.20
N ALA A 19 -5.44 9.10 9.87
CA ALA A 19 -4.31 9.54 9.04
C ALA A 19 -4.14 11.07 9.10
N GLU A 20 -5.23 11.83 9.07
CA GLU A 20 -5.24 13.29 9.17
C GLU A 20 -4.70 13.80 10.52
N GLU A 21 -4.80 13.01 11.60
CA GLU A 21 -4.16 13.34 12.89
C GLU A 21 -2.63 13.23 12.85
N ILE A 22 -2.09 12.41 11.94
CA ILE A 22 -0.65 12.14 11.83
C ILE A 22 0.02 13.09 10.84
N LEU A 23 -0.62 13.32 9.69
CA LEU A 23 -0.06 14.09 8.59
C LEU A 23 -1.15 14.89 7.86
N GLU A 24 -0.93 16.19 7.73
CA GLU A 24 -1.76 17.06 6.86
C GLU A 24 -1.37 16.85 5.39
N ALA A 25 -2.15 16.05 4.67
CA ALA A 25 -1.93 15.74 3.25
C ALA A 25 -3.25 15.72 2.46
N ASP A 26 -3.14 15.69 1.13
CA ASP A 26 -4.26 15.40 0.23
C ASP A 26 -4.47 13.88 0.16
N TYR A 27 -5.37 13.38 1.01
CA TYR A 27 -5.76 11.97 1.01
C TYR A 27 -6.75 11.67 -0.12
N ARG A 28 -6.40 10.67 -0.92
CA ARG A 28 -7.18 10.19 -2.06
C ARG A 28 -7.57 8.72 -1.87
N PRO A 29 -8.64 8.24 -2.57
CA PRO A 29 -9.01 6.83 -2.58
C PRO A 29 -7.83 5.90 -2.94
N PRO A 30 -7.95 4.57 -2.74
CA PRO A 30 -6.93 3.62 -3.16
C PRO A 30 -6.47 3.85 -4.61
N ALA A 31 -5.15 3.85 -4.82
CA ALA A 31 -4.53 4.19 -6.09
C ALA A 31 -4.93 3.20 -7.20
N LYS A 32 -5.32 3.75 -8.36
CA LYS A 32 -5.47 3.00 -9.61
C LYS A 32 -4.55 3.55 -10.69
N ARG A 33 -4.45 2.82 -11.80
CA ARG A 33 -3.63 3.23 -12.94
C ARG A 33 -3.93 4.65 -13.39
N GLY A 34 -2.89 5.46 -13.49
CA GLY A 34 -2.91 6.85 -13.93
C GLY A 34 -3.11 7.86 -12.81
N ASP A 35 -3.49 7.45 -11.61
CA ASP A 35 -3.73 8.38 -10.50
C ASP A 35 -2.44 8.94 -9.90
N VAL A 36 -1.38 8.11 -9.79
CA VAL A 36 -0.07 8.52 -9.27
C VAL A 36 0.56 9.55 -10.21
N PHE A 37 0.49 9.29 -11.52
CA PHE A 37 0.94 10.25 -12.53
C PHE A 37 0.11 11.54 -12.52
N ARG A 38 -1.21 11.44 -12.35
CA ARG A 38 -2.08 12.62 -12.27
C ARG A 38 -1.76 13.48 -11.05
N ALA A 39 -1.55 12.88 -9.88
CA ALA A 39 -1.14 13.60 -8.68
C ALA A 39 0.16 14.38 -8.91
N ALA A 40 1.16 13.75 -9.53
CA ALA A 40 2.41 14.43 -9.90
C ALA A 40 2.18 15.61 -10.87
N LYS A 41 1.33 15.43 -11.89
CA LYS A 41 0.96 16.51 -12.83
C LYS A 41 0.19 17.66 -12.19
N GLU A 42 -0.58 17.38 -11.15
CA GLU A 42 -1.31 18.38 -10.36
C GLU A 42 -0.41 19.14 -9.37
N GLY A 43 0.88 18.78 -9.28
CA GLY A 43 1.89 19.51 -8.51
C GLY A 43 2.36 18.79 -7.24
N ALA A 44 1.97 17.54 -7.02
CA ALA A 44 2.49 16.77 -5.89
C ALA A 44 4.02 16.62 -5.99
N LYS A 45 4.71 16.92 -4.90
CA LYS A 45 6.16 16.72 -4.72
C LYS A 45 6.47 15.41 -4.02
N ILE A 46 5.51 14.92 -3.24
CA ILE A 46 5.57 13.65 -2.53
C ILE A 46 4.27 12.90 -2.78
N VAL A 47 4.37 11.64 -3.17
CA VAL A 47 3.25 10.73 -3.34
C VAL A 47 3.43 9.51 -2.44
N GLY A 48 2.55 9.35 -1.47
CA GLY A 48 2.43 8.14 -0.65
C GLY A 48 1.43 7.17 -1.27
N ILE A 49 1.81 5.91 -1.41
CA ILE A 49 0.94 4.82 -1.84
C ILE A 49 0.84 3.86 -0.66
N ILE A 50 -0.35 3.77 -0.06
CA ILE A 50 -0.66 2.78 0.99
C ILE A 50 -1.52 1.69 0.38
N ASP A 51 -2.68 2.08 -0.13
CA ASP A 51 -3.67 1.19 -0.72
C ASP A 51 -3.81 1.42 -2.22
N GLY A 52 -4.09 0.34 -2.94
CA GLY A 52 -4.39 0.36 -4.36
C GLY A 52 -5.45 -0.66 -4.73
N VAL A 53 -6.06 -0.48 -5.90
CA VAL A 53 -7.11 -1.40 -6.39
C VAL A 53 -6.50 -2.63 -7.06
N PHE A 54 -6.81 -3.80 -6.52
CA PHE A 54 -6.59 -5.10 -7.16
C PHE A 54 -7.90 -5.61 -7.77
N PHE A 55 -7.83 -6.26 -8.93
CA PHE A 55 -8.93 -6.96 -9.63
C PHE A 55 -10.14 -6.11 -10.08
N GLN A 56 -10.57 -5.13 -9.27
CA GLN A 56 -11.70 -4.23 -9.52
C GLN A 56 -11.38 -3.16 -10.58
N ASP A 57 -10.10 -2.84 -10.76
CA ASP A 57 -9.59 -1.97 -11.81
C ASP A 57 -8.12 -2.34 -12.12
N SER A 58 -7.50 -1.66 -13.08
CA SER A 58 -6.09 -1.79 -13.37
C SER A 58 -5.24 -1.21 -12.23
N ALA A 59 -4.47 -2.08 -11.59
CA ALA A 59 -3.47 -1.69 -10.59
C ALA A 59 -2.46 -0.68 -11.16
N VAL A 60 -1.89 0.11 -10.24
CA VAL A 60 -0.82 1.08 -10.53
C VAL A 60 0.30 0.38 -11.30
N ALA A 61 0.67 0.92 -12.45
CA ALA A 61 1.67 0.31 -13.32
C ALA A 61 3.09 0.70 -12.89
N HIS A 62 4.05 -0.22 -12.96
CA HIS A 62 5.46 0.09 -12.67
C HIS A 62 5.98 1.29 -13.45
N LYS A 63 5.69 1.33 -14.76
CA LYS A 63 6.10 2.42 -15.65
C LYS A 63 5.54 3.78 -15.25
N GLU A 64 4.36 3.81 -14.64
CA GLU A 64 3.76 5.04 -14.15
C GLU A 64 4.58 5.62 -13.00
N VAL A 65 4.93 4.77 -12.02
CA VAL A 65 5.74 5.17 -10.87
C VAL A 65 7.14 5.57 -11.31
N LEU A 66 7.77 4.82 -12.20
CA LEU A 66 9.08 5.17 -12.77
C LEU A 66 9.07 6.56 -13.41
N HIS A 67 8.03 6.86 -14.19
CA HIS A 67 7.91 8.17 -14.82
C HIS A 67 7.69 9.30 -13.81
N VAL A 68 6.96 9.05 -12.73
CA VAL A 68 6.80 10.03 -11.64
C VAL A 68 8.12 10.28 -10.90
N LEU A 69 8.92 9.23 -10.67
CA LEU A 69 10.28 9.37 -10.12
C LEU A 69 11.18 10.21 -11.04
N GLU A 70 11.13 9.99 -12.37
CA GLU A 70 11.85 10.80 -13.36
C GLU A 70 11.45 12.28 -13.34
N MET A 71 10.22 12.59 -12.93
CA MET A 71 9.75 13.97 -12.74
C MET A 71 10.32 14.64 -11.47
N GLY A 72 11.12 13.93 -10.67
CA GLY A 72 11.70 14.43 -9.42
C GLY A 72 10.74 14.40 -8.23
N VAL A 73 9.62 13.68 -8.35
CA VAL A 73 8.65 13.48 -7.27
C VAL A 73 9.12 12.33 -6.38
N VAL A 74 9.08 12.53 -5.07
CA VAL A 74 9.36 11.46 -4.10
C VAL A 74 8.15 10.53 -4.06
N VAL A 75 8.36 9.22 -4.28
CA VAL A 75 7.30 8.22 -4.18
C VAL A 75 7.62 7.26 -3.04
N VAL A 76 6.70 7.15 -2.09
CA VAL A 76 6.83 6.30 -0.89
C VAL A 76 5.75 5.23 -0.90
N GLY A 77 6.10 3.98 -0.63
CA GLY A 77 5.16 2.85 -0.56
C GLY A 77 5.23 2.09 0.75
N ALA A 78 4.07 1.72 1.31
CA ALA A 78 3.96 0.93 2.53
C ALA A 78 2.67 0.08 2.56
N SER A 79 2.54 -0.77 3.59
CA SER A 79 1.37 -1.62 3.86
C SER A 79 0.98 -2.55 2.69
N SER A 80 -0.09 -2.23 1.95
CA SER A 80 -0.72 -3.09 0.96
C SER A 80 0.02 -3.00 -0.40
N MET A 81 -0.67 -2.66 -1.49
CA MET A 81 -0.09 -2.49 -2.83
C MET A 81 1.10 -1.52 -2.82
N GLY A 82 1.11 -0.53 -1.94
CA GLY A 82 2.23 0.39 -1.76
C GLY A 82 3.54 -0.33 -1.44
N ALA A 83 3.52 -1.25 -0.49
CA ALA A 83 4.70 -2.03 -0.10
C ALA A 83 5.20 -2.94 -1.23
N LEU A 84 4.27 -3.61 -1.92
CA LEU A 84 4.58 -4.44 -3.08
C LEU A 84 5.29 -3.62 -4.17
N ARG A 85 4.70 -2.48 -4.57
CA ARG A 85 5.29 -1.60 -5.59
C ARG A 85 6.63 -1.02 -5.16
N ALA A 86 6.79 -0.66 -3.89
CA ALA A 86 8.07 -0.24 -3.36
C ALA A 86 9.12 -1.35 -3.46
N ALA A 87 8.78 -2.60 -3.10
CA ALA A 87 9.71 -3.72 -3.19
C ALA A 87 10.20 -3.96 -4.62
N GLU A 88 9.31 -3.83 -5.61
CA GLU A 88 9.66 -3.98 -7.01
C GLU A 88 10.46 -2.79 -7.59
N LEU A 89 10.27 -1.59 -7.04
CA LEU A 89 10.79 -0.35 -7.62
C LEU A 89 11.86 0.36 -6.78
N HIS A 90 12.25 -0.20 -5.62
CA HIS A 90 13.18 0.46 -4.71
C HIS A 90 14.56 0.72 -5.34
N THR A 91 15.02 -0.18 -6.21
CA THR A 91 16.29 -0.02 -6.94
C THR A 91 16.27 1.12 -7.95
N PHE A 92 15.07 1.63 -8.28
CA PHE A 92 14.85 2.76 -9.18
C PHE A 92 14.51 4.07 -8.46
N GLY A 93 14.53 4.07 -7.11
CA GLY A 93 14.36 5.29 -6.31
C GLY A 93 13.01 5.43 -5.60
N MET A 94 12.10 4.45 -5.72
CA MET A 94 10.91 4.43 -4.85
C MET A 94 11.31 4.09 -3.41
N GLU A 95 10.79 4.80 -2.43
CA GLU A 95 11.08 4.54 -1.02
C GLU A 95 10.07 3.54 -0.45
N GLY A 96 10.56 2.47 0.17
CA GLY A 96 9.70 1.47 0.83
C GLY A 96 9.80 1.56 2.34
N VAL A 97 8.66 1.46 3.03
CA VAL A 97 8.58 1.58 4.49
C VAL A 97 7.76 0.44 5.09
N GLY A 98 8.25 -0.07 6.22
CA GLY A 98 7.54 -1.01 7.07
C GLY A 98 7.80 -2.49 6.76
N GLU A 99 7.11 -3.33 7.51
CA GLU A 99 7.37 -4.77 7.55
C GLU A 99 7.04 -5.47 6.24
N ILE A 100 5.86 -5.21 5.67
CA ILE A 100 5.41 -5.86 4.44
C ILE A 100 6.37 -5.58 3.28
N PHE A 101 6.86 -4.33 3.17
CA PHE A 101 7.87 -3.96 2.18
C PHE A 101 9.15 -4.77 2.39
N ARG A 102 9.63 -4.86 3.62
CA ARG A 102 10.85 -5.62 3.96
C ARG A 102 10.70 -7.09 3.58
N LEU A 103 9.57 -7.71 3.92
CA LEU A 103 9.30 -9.11 3.60
C LEU A 103 9.26 -9.36 2.08
N TYR A 104 8.64 -8.47 1.29
CA TYR A 104 8.70 -8.57 -0.17
C TYR A 104 10.12 -8.36 -0.72
N ARG A 105 10.83 -7.35 -0.22
CA ARG A 105 12.20 -7.05 -0.65
C ARG A 105 13.17 -8.21 -0.39
N GLU A 106 12.98 -8.91 0.73
CA GLU A 106 13.76 -10.08 1.11
C GLU A 106 13.29 -11.37 0.42
N GLY A 107 12.20 -11.31 -0.38
CA GLY A 107 11.64 -12.46 -1.09
C GLY A 107 10.90 -13.45 -0.18
N LEU A 108 10.56 -13.05 1.05
CA LEU A 108 9.74 -13.84 1.98
C LEU A 108 8.26 -13.80 1.61
N LEU A 109 7.81 -12.69 1.01
CA LEU A 109 6.54 -12.60 0.28
C LEU A 109 6.85 -12.46 -1.21
N ILE A 110 6.11 -13.19 -2.05
CA ILE A 110 6.34 -13.23 -3.50
C ILE A 110 5.03 -13.10 -4.29
N SER A 111 3.91 -13.55 -3.72
CA SER A 111 2.61 -13.44 -4.39
C SER A 111 1.96 -12.07 -4.15
N ASP A 112 1.27 -11.57 -5.17
CA ASP A 112 0.39 -10.40 -5.07
C ASP A 112 -0.78 -10.68 -4.11
N ASP A 113 -1.20 -11.94 -3.97
CA ASP A 113 -2.27 -12.36 -3.06
C ASP A 113 -1.96 -12.06 -1.58
N GLU A 114 -0.69 -11.87 -1.23
CA GLU A 114 -0.28 -11.53 0.14
C GLU A 114 -0.87 -10.17 0.58
N VAL A 115 -1.09 -9.24 -0.35
CA VAL A 115 -1.66 -7.91 -0.06
C VAL A 115 -2.98 -7.64 -0.78
N ALA A 116 -3.44 -8.55 -1.63
CA ALA A 116 -4.69 -8.40 -2.35
C ALA A 116 -5.89 -8.62 -1.42
N LEU A 117 -6.87 -7.71 -1.49
CA LEU A 117 -8.15 -7.85 -0.81
C LEU A 117 -9.27 -7.18 -1.61
N ILE A 118 -10.50 -7.64 -1.42
CA ILE A 118 -11.70 -7.04 -1.97
C ILE A 118 -12.23 -6.04 -0.96
N PHE A 119 -12.59 -4.84 -1.40
CA PHE A 119 -13.23 -3.83 -0.56
C PHE A 119 -14.44 -3.22 -1.27
N ASP A 120 -15.32 -2.60 -0.50
CA ASP A 120 -16.49 -1.88 -1.03
C ASP A 120 -16.04 -0.60 -1.76
N PRO A 121 -16.48 -0.39 -3.02
CA PRO A 121 -15.96 0.68 -3.86
C PRO A 121 -16.40 2.10 -3.46
N ILE A 122 -17.34 2.22 -2.51
CA ILE A 122 -17.89 3.50 -2.06
C ILE A 122 -17.27 3.92 -0.74
N ASN A 123 -17.22 3.00 0.24
CA ASN A 123 -16.75 3.31 1.59
C ASN A 123 -15.35 2.74 1.88
N PHE A 124 -14.77 1.95 0.97
CA PHE A 124 -13.45 1.32 1.08
C PHE A 124 -13.29 0.36 2.27
N ASN A 125 -14.41 -0.12 2.83
CA ASN A 125 -14.36 -1.13 3.88
C ASN A 125 -13.89 -2.47 3.30
N PRO A 126 -12.97 -3.18 3.98
CA PRO A 126 -12.53 -4.50 3.54
C PRO A 126 -13.70 -5.49 3.60
N LEU A 127 -13.85 -6.26 2.52
CA LEU A 127 -14.81 -7.37 2.38
C LEU A 127 -14.12 -8.75 2.43
N SER A 128 -12.79 -8.77 2.37
CA SER A 128 -11.95 -9.94 2.57
C SER A 128 -10.67 -9.56 3.31
N GLU A 129 -9.95 -10.55 3.82
CA GLU A 129 -8.64 -10.37 4.46
C GLU A 129 -7.50 -10.70 3.47
N PRO A 130 -6.43 -9.89 3.44
CA PRO A 130 -5.22 -10.24 2.70
C PRO A 130 -4.47 -11.38 3.39
N LEU A 131 -3.78 -12.22 2.62
CA LEU A 131 -3.15 -13.43 3.14
C LEU A 131 -2.07 -13.12 4.18
N VAL A 132 -1.37 -11.98 4.07
CA VAL A 132 -0.35 -11.59 5.05
C VAL A 132 -0.95 -11.34 6.45
N ASN A 133 -2.17 -10.79 6.53
CA ASN A 133 -2.88 -10.62 7.80
C ASN A 133 -3.25 -11.98 8.42
N ILE A 134 -3.69 -12.92 7.59
CA ILE A 134 -4.03 -14.28 8.04
C ILE A 134 -2.79 -14.95 8.63
N ARG A 135 -1.64 -14.88 7.95
CA ARG A 135 -0.36 -15.42 8.44
C ARG A 135 0.06 -14.79 9.76
N ASP A 136 -0.07 -13.47 9.88
CA ASP A 136 0.28 -12.75 11.10
C ASP A 136 -0.64 -13.15 12.26
N ASN A 137 -1.95 -13.26 12.02
CA ASN A 137 -2.92 -13.72 13.02
C ASN A 137 -2.66 -15.16 13.48
N VAL A 138 -2.31 -16.08 12.56
CA VAL A 138 -1.94 -17.46 12.92
C VAL A 138 -0.66 -17.48 13.76
N ARG A 139 0.35 -16.69 13.39
CA ARG A 139 1.57 -16.54 14.19
C ARG A 139 1.27 -16.02 15.59
N ALA A 140 0.50 -14.94 15.70
CA ALA A 140 0.10 -14.37 16.97
C ALA A 140 -0.71 -15.36 17.81
N ALA A 141 -1.62 -16.13 17.20
CA ALA A 141 -2.43 -17.12 17.91
C ALA A 141 -1.57 -18.22 18.54
N LYS A 142 -0.54 -18.68 17.81
CA LYS A 142 0.43 -19.65 18.29
C LYS A 142 1.30 -19.09 19.41
N GLU A 143 1.83 -17.87 19.25
CA GLU A 143 2.67 -17.22 20.26
C GLU A 143 1.92 -16.99 21.58
N ASN A 144 0.62 -16.73 21.51
CA ASN A 144 -0.25 -16.59 22.67
C ASN A 144 -0.80 -17.94 23.20
N GLY A 145 -0.48 -19.06 22.56
CA GLY A 145 -0.90 -20.40 22.99
C GLY A 145 -2.37 -20.72 22.75
N TYR A 146 -3.05 -20.01 21.85
CA TYR A 146 -4.42 -20.33 21.45
C TYR A 146 -4.51 -21.55 20.53
N ILE A 147 -3.44 -21.81 19.77
CA ILE A 147 -3.30 -22.98 18.89
C ILE A 147 -1.93 -23.63 19.08
N ASP A 148 -1.83 -24.92 18.80
CA ASP A 148 -0.59 -25.67 18.84
C ASP A 148 0.19 -25.58 17.50
N MET A 149 1.35 -26.25 17.44
CA MET A 149 2.19 -26.27 16.24
C MET A 149 1.46 -26.93 15.06
N GLU A 150 0.76 -28.03 15.29
CA GLU A 150 0.09 -28.82 14.26
C GLU A 150 -1.05 -28.04 13.60
N ALA A 151 -1.79 -27.26 14.38
CA ALA A 151 -2.85 -26.38 13.86
C ALA A 151 -2.32 -25.11 13.17
N SER A 152 -1.01 -24.82 13.25
CA SER A 152 -0.38 -23.62 12.69
C SER A 152 0.31 -23.83 11.34
N GLU A 153 0.41 -25.09 10.88
CA GLU A 153 0.98 -25.50 9.58
C GLU A 153 -0.10 -25.66 8.50
#